data_AF-A0A952RDN1-F1
#
_entry.id   AF-A0A952RDN1-F1
#
_cell.length_a   1.000
_cell.length_b   1.000
_cell.length_c   1.000
_cell.angle_alpha   90.00
_cell.angle_beta   90.00
_cell.angle_gamma   90.00
#
_symmetry.space_group_name_H-M   'P 1'
#
loop_
_entity.id
_entity.type
_entity.pdbx_description
1 polymer ?
#
loop_
_entity_poly.entity_id
_entity_poly.type
_entity_poly.pdbx_seq_one_letter_code
_entity_poly.pdbx_strand_id
1 'polypeptide(L)'
;MRRFGLTVAMLVSLDGCLDDPTFIQADAGEAGTSSTSSTSGGPAAACGGACGAAGGTCEGATCAFRCGSGARGRLGEACKEEVRCPEGVSCVVTCEGKDACKRITCTGAARCDVSCNGESACADDVVASSANTAIACSGKDACKKVRCSGPSCAVTCQPPACETKDVRCCAESCTVNGVKGECK
;
A
#
# COMPACT_ATOMS: atom_id res chain seq x y z
N MET A 1 7.25 30.90 35.95
CA MET A 1 7.63 31.82 34.85
C MET A 1 6.85 31.39 33.60
N ARG A 2 6.12 32.34 33.00
CA ARG A 2 5.17 32.15 31.90
C ARG A 2 5.92 31.99 30.58
N ARG A 3 5.55 31.04 29.71
CA ARG A 3 5.78 31.16 28.25
C ARG A 3 4.56 30.68 27.46
N PHE A 4 4.24 31.51 26.49
CA PHE A 4 3.01 31.64 25.73
C PHE A 4 2.88 30.61 24.61
N GLY A 5 1.63 30.26 24.31
CA GLY A 5 1.26 29.42 23.18
C GLY A 5 1.48 30.10 21.83
N LEU A 6 1.67 29.28 20.80
CA LEU A 6 1.67 29.68 19.40
C LEU A 6 0.62 28.83 18.68
N THR A 7 -0.55 29.41 18.43
CA THR A 7 -1.60 28.80 17.62
C THR A 7 -1.43 29.31 16.20
N VAL A 8 -1.04 28.44 15.28
CA VAL A 8 -0.95 28.75 13.85
C VAL A 8 -2.27 28.32 13.20
N ALA A 9 -3.10 29.29 12.83
CA ALA A 9 -4.28 29.06 12.00
C ALA A 9 -3.86 29.23 10.53
N MET A 10 -3.93 28.15 9.73
CA MET A 10 -3.81 28.24 8.28
C MET A 10 -5.20 28.43 7.68
N LEU A 11 -5.42 29.60 7.08
CA LEU A 11 -6.54 29.90 6.19
C LEU A 11 -6.16 29.39 4.79
N VAL A 12 -6.87 28.37 4.30
CA VAL A 12 -6.77 27.96 2.89
C VAL A 12 -7.95 28.56 2.15
N SER A 13 -7.64 29.39 1.16
CA SER A 13 -8.58 30.07 0.28
C SER A 13 -9.42 29.07 -0.53
N LEU A 14 -10.74 29.29 -0.55
CA LEU A 14 -11.65 28.73 -1.54
C LEU A 14 -11.86 29.77 -2.66
N ASP A 15 -11.01 29.73 -3.68
CA ASP A 15 -11.29 30.23 -5.03
C ASP A 15 -11.37 28.97 -5.90
N GLY A 16 -12.47 28.61 -6.55
CA GLY A 16 -13.27 29.46 -7.43
C GLY A 16 -13.13 28.88 -8.83
N CYS A 17 -14.07 28.03 -9.25
CA CYS A 17 -14.30 27.63 -10.65
C CYS A 17 -15.80 27.36 -10.81
N LEU A 18 -16.55 28.44 -10.99
CA LEU A 18 -17.91 28.47 -11.53
C LEU A 18 -17.82 28.81 -13.04
N ASP A 19 -18.75 28.24 -13.81
CA ASP A 19 -19.14 28.48 -15.23
C ASP A 19 -18.36 27.72 -16.34
N ASP A 20 -18.96 26.75 -17.06
CA ASP A 20 -20.01 26.77 -18.15
C ASP A 20 -19.32 26.82 -19.56
N PRO A 21 -19.78 26.18 -20.68
CA PRO A 21 -21.15 25.88 -21.05
C PRO A 21 -21.49 24.51 -21.67
N THR A 22 -22.80 24.28 -21.68
CA THR A 22 -23.50 23.26 -22.48
C THR A 22 -23.35 23.54 -23.98
N PHE A 23 -22.72 22.61 -24.71
CA PHE A 23 -22.76 22.59 -26.17
C PHE A 23 -23.80 21.55 -26.62
N ILE A 24 -24.93 22.02 -27.16
CA ILE A 24 -25.88 21.17 -27.88
C ILE A 24 -25.39 21.09 -29.31
N GLN A 25 -24.87 19.92 -29.70
CA GLN A 25 -24.59 19.59 -31.10
C GLN A 25 -25.60 18.56 -31.57
N ALA A 26 -26.51 19.02 -32.42
CA ALA A 26 -27.42 18.17 -33.19
C ALA A 26 -26.69 17.72 -34.45
N ASP A 27 -26.46 16.41 -34.59
CA ASP A 27 -26.19 15.81 -35.89
C ASP A 27 -26.71 14.37 -35.94
N ALA A 28 -27.41 14.08 -37.03
CA ALA A 28 -28.11 12.83 -37.29
C ALA A 28 -27.24 11.96 -38.20
N GLY A 29 -26.93 10.72 -37.80
CA GLY A 29 -26.21 9.83 -38.72
C GLY A 29 -25.64 8.55 -38.13
N GLU A 30 -26.44 7.49 -38.24
CA GLU A 30 -26.08 6.11 -38.59
C GLU A 30 -25.29 5.20 -37.61
N ALA A 31 -25.87 4.00 -37.47
CA ALA A 31 -25.55 2.95 -36.51
C ALA A 31 -24.17 2.31 -36.72
N GLY A 32 -23.33 2.42 -35.70
CA GLY A 32 -22.15 1.58 -35.50
C GLY A 32 -21.89 1.44 -34.01
N THR A 33 -22.49 0.43 -33.38
CA THR A 33 -22.43 0.17 -31.93
C THR A 33 -21.02 -0.25 -31.50
N SER A 34 -20.10 0.71 -31.50
CA SER A 34 -18.81 0.59 -30.83
C SER A 34 -19.02 1.08 -29.40
N SER A 35 -19.23 0.13 -28.50
CA SER A 35 -19.35 0.36 -27.06
C SER A 35 -18.01 0.84 -26.51
N THR A 36 -17.62 2.08 -26.80
CA THR A 36 -16.66 2.83 -25.97
C THR A 36 -17.34 3.12 -24.66
N SER A 37 -17.31 2.13 -23.77
CA SER A 37 -17.61 2.29 -22.36
C SER A 37 -16.55 3.20 -21.78
N SER A 38 -16.77 4.52 -21.91
CA SER A 38 -16.18 5.56 -21.07
C SER A 38 -16.63 5.28 -19.65
N THR A 39 -16.04 4.23 -19.08
CA THR A 39 -16.15 3.95 -17.67
C THR A 39 -15.35 5.07 -17.06
N SER A 40 -16.04 6.10 -16.57
CA SER A 40 -15.56 6.89 -15.44
C SER A 40 -15.35 5.91 -14.29
N GLY A 41 -14.28 5.13 -14.44
CA GLY A 41 -13.96 3.99 -13.63
C GLY A 41 -13.55 4.59 -12.32
N GLY A 42 -14.47 4.59 -11.37
CA GLY A 42 -14.15 4.91 -10.00
C GLY A 42 -12.93 4.10 -9.56
N PRO A 43 -12.27 4.48 -8.46
CA PRO A 43 -11.00 3.88 -8.03
C PRO A 43 -11.02 2.34 -7.90
N ALA A 44 -12.21 1.72 -7.84
CA ALA A 44 -12.39 0.27 -7.93
C ALA A 44 -12.08 -0.35 -9.31
N ALA A 45 -12.39 0.34 -10.42
CA ALA A 45 -12.10 -0.15 -11.78
C ALA A 45 -10.60 -0.17 -12.09
N ALA A 46 -9.85 0.82 -11.55
CA ALA A 46 -8.40 0.89 -11.69
C ALA A 46 -7.68 -0.26 -10.95
N CYS A 47 -8.25 -0.75 -9.84
CA CYS A 47 -7.68 -1.86 -9.11
C CYS A 47 -7.74 -3.16 -9.93
N GLY A 48 -8.87 -3.46 -10.58
CA GLY A 48 -9.17 -4.80 -11.10
C GLY A 48 -8.11 -5.40 -12.03
N GLY A 49 -7.66 -4.65 -13.04
CA GLY A 49 -6.69 -5.15 -14.01
C GLY A 49 -5.28 -5.32 -13.42
N ALA A 50 -4.79 -4.30 -12.72
CA ALA A 50 -3.42 -4.28 -12.21
C ALA A 50 -3.24 -5.24 -11.02
N CYS A 51 -4.22 -5.30 -10.12
CA CYS A 51 -4.18 -6.18 -8.96
C CYS A 51 -4.28 -7.66 -9.34
N GLY A 52 -5.21 -7.99 -10.26
CA GLY A 52 -5.37 -9.36 -10.74
C GLY A 52 -4.13 -9.87 -11.49
N ALA A 53 -3.49 -9.01 -12.29
CA ALA A 53 -2.23 -9.33 -12.96
C ALA A 53 -1.07 -9.59 -11.99
N ALA A 54 -1.07 -8.92 -10.84
CA ALA A 54 -0.10 -9.15 -9.77
C ALA A 54 -0.42 -10.37 -8.88
N GLY A 55 -1.57 -11.02 -9.06
CA GLY A 55 -2.02 -12.17 -8.26
C GLY A 55 -2.80 -11.79 -6.99
N GLY A 56 -3.24 -10.54 -6.87
CA GLY A 56 -4.07 -10.05 -5.77
C GLY A 56 -5.57 -10.08 -6.08
N THR A 57 -6.38 -9.69 -5.10
CA THR A 57 -7.83 -9.50 -5.24
C THR A 57 -8.21 -8.07 -4.84
N CYS A 58 -9.07 -7.42 -5.61
CA CYS A 58 -9.54 -6.07 -5.26
C CYS A 58 -10.66 -6.12 -4.24
N GLU A 59 -10.44 -5.46 -3.11
CA GLU A 59 -11.45 -5.12 -2.11
C GLU A 59 -11.78 -3.63 -2.28
N GLY A 60 -12.66 -3.31 -3.23
CA GLY A 60 -12.94 -1.94 -3.63
C GLY A 60 -11.77 -1.33 -4.42
N ALA A 61 -11.19 -0.25 -3.91
CA ALA A 61 -10.02 0.42 -4.49
C ALA A 61 -8.67 -0.11 -3.97
N THR A 62 -8.71 -1.12 -3.09
CA THR A 62 -7.53 -1.67 -2.44
C THR A 62 -7.21 -3.03 -3.01
N CYS A 63 -5.97 -3.22 -3.45
CA CYS A 63 -5.45 -4.50 -3.87
C CYS A 63 -4.99 -5.31 -2.66
N ALA A 64 -5.69 -6.40 -2.36
CA ALA A 64 -5.41 -7.26 -1.21
C ALA A 64 -4.69 -8.55 -1.65
N PHE A 65 -3.57 -8.83 -0.99
CA PHE A 65 -2.81 -10.07 -1.10
C PHE A 65 -2.90 -10.81 0.24
N ARG A 66 -3.39 -12.04 0.22
CA ARG A 66 -3.45 -12.90 1.41
C ARG A 66 -2.63 -14.15 1.15
N CYS A 67 -1.36 -14.09 1.52
CA CYS A 67 -0.41 -15.19 1.41
C CYS A 67 -0.47 -15.99 2.70
N GLY A 68 -0.63 -17.31 2.63
CA GLY A 68 -0.82 -18.13 3.83
C GLY A 68 -0.02 -19.44 3.80
N SER A 69 -0.04 -20.18 4.90
CA SER A 69 0.53 -21.54 4.99
C SER A 69 -0.46 -22.67 4.68
N GLY A 70 -1.52 -22.38 3.92
CA GLY A 70 -2.58 -23.30 3.58
C GLY A 70 -2.14 -24.44 2.64
N ALA A 71 -2.13 -25.66 3.17
CA ALA A 71 -2.12 -26.86 2.35
C ALA A 71 -3.47 -27.00 1.63
N ARG A 72 -3.47 -26.69 0.32
CA ARG A 72 -4.56 -26.95 -0.64
C ARG A 72 -5.89 -26.24 -0.34
N GLY A 73 -6.13 -25.13 -1.06
CA GLY A 73 -7.51 -24.67 -1.30
C GLY A 73 -7.66 -23.16 -1.47
N ARG A 74 -7.36 -22.64 -2.66
CA ARG A 74 -7.72 -21.31 -3.22
C ARG A 74 -7.41 -20.03 -2.43
N LEU A 75 -7.07 -20.11 -1.15
CA LEU A 75 -6.59 -19.05 -0.28
C LEU A 75 -5.45 -19.65 0.54
N GLY A 76 -4.23 -19.16 0.36
CA GLY A 76 -3.12 -19.55 1.22
C GLY A 76 -2.14 -20.57 0.65
N GLU A 77 -1.91 -20.62 -0.66
CA GLU A 77 -0.56 -21.02 -1.07
C GLU A 77 0.38 -19.85 -0.71
N ALA A 78 1.57 -20.15 -0.17
CA ALA A 78 2.56 -19.11 0.05
C ALA A 78 2.74 -18.33 -1.26
N CYS A 79 2.93 -17.02 -1.16
CA CYS A 79 3.28 -16.22 -2.32
C CYS A 79 4.70 -16.63 -2.74
N LYS A 80 4.73 -17.64 -3.63
CA LYS A 80 5.96 -18.28 -4.14
C LYS A 80 6.84 -17.28 -4.87
N GLU A 81 6.21 -16.25 -5.42
CA GLU A 81 6.85 -15.16 -6.14
C GLU A 81 6.81 -13.84 -5.34
N GLU A 82 7.54 -12.85 -5.83
CA GLU A 82 7.58 -11.51 -5.27
C GLU A 82 6.21 -10.83 -5.38
N VAL A 83 5.66 -10.38 -4.25
CA VAL A 83 4.41 -9.61 -4.22
C VAL A 83 4.74 -8.18 -4.65
N ARG A 84 4.23 -7.77 -5.82
CA ARG A 84 4.37 -6.41 -6.35
C ARG A 84 3.05 -5.67 -6.25
N CYS A 85 3.03 -4.62 -5.44
CA CYS A 85 1.87 -3.74 -5.37
C CYS A 85 1.83 -2.82 -6.60
N PRO A 86 0.69 -2.69 -7.28
CA PRO A 86 0.57 -1.83 -8.45
C PRO A 86 0.68 -0.34 -8.08
N GLU A 87 1.24 0.44 -9.01
CA GLU A 87 1.43 1.88 -8.85
C GLU A 87 0.08 2.62 -8.78
N GLY A 88 -0.01 3.66 -7.94
CA GLY A 88 -1.21 4.48 -7.78
C GLY A 88 -2.39 3.82 -7.06
N VAL A 89 -2.30 2.54 -6.70
CA VAL A 89 -3.38 1.80 -6.02
C VAL A 89 -2.99 1.56 -4.56
N SER A 90 -3.97 1.54 -3.65
CA SER A 90 -3.75 1.13 -2.26
C SER A 90 -3.53 -0.37 -2.19
N CYS A 91 -2.51 -0.82 -1.47
CA CYS A 91 -2.14 -2.23 -1.41
C CYS A 91 -2.10 -2.73 0.03
N VAL A 92 -2.71 -3.87 0.29
CA VAL A 92 -2.68 -4.56 1.57
C VAL A 92 -2.10 -5.95 1.36
N VAL A 93 -1.01 -6.28 2.07
CA VAL A 93 -0.36 -7.58 1.99
C VAL A 93 -0.38 -8.23 3.36
N THR A 94 -1.06 -9.37 3.47
CA THR A 94 -1.14 -10.15 4.70
C THR A 94 -0.44 -11.49 4.49
N CYS A 95 0.59 -11.75 5.28
CA CYS A 95 1.43 -12.95 5.23
C CYS A 95 1.19 -13.80 6.48
N GLU A 96 0.30 -14.78 6.36
CA GLU A 96 -0.21 -15.65 7.43
C GLU A 96 0.39 -17.04 7.33
N GLY A 97 1.65 -17.19 7.73
CA GLY A 97 2.27 -18.50 7.72
C GLY A 97 3.78 -18.44 7.71
N LYS A 98 4.39 -19.59 7.96
CA LYS A 98 5.83 -19.71 7.87
C LYS A 98 6.29 -19.47 6.43
N ASP A 99 7.20 -18.52 6.24
CA ASP A 99 7.74 -18.16 4.91
C ASP A 99 6.63 -17.81 3.88
N ALA A 100 5.51 -17.25 4.36
CA ALA A 100 4.32 -17.02 3.53
C ALA A 100 4.56 -16.02 2.38
N CYS A 101 5.37 -14.99 2.61
CA CYS A 101 5.77 -14.01 1.61
C CYS A 101 7.29 -14.03 1.47
N LYS A 102 7.77 -14.44 0.29
CA LYS A 102 9.21 -14.42 0.03
C LYS A 102 9.72 -12.99 0.00
N ARG A 103 9.17 -12.15 -0.88
CA ARG A 103 9.58 -10.76 -1.03
C ARG A 103 8.38 -9.87 -1.33
N ILE A 104 8.40 -8.66 -0.77
CA ILE A 104 7.33 -7.67 -0.96
C ILE A 104 7.95 -6.39 -1.50
N THR A 105 7.42 -5.91 -2.62
CA THR A 105 7.84 -4.65 -3.25
C THR A 105 6.64 -3.72 -3.41
N CYS A 106 6.66 -2.63 -2.65
CA CYS A 106 5.70 -1.54 -2.69
C CYS A 106 6.38 -0.30 -3.25
N THR A 107 6.48 -0.18 -4.57
CA THR A 107 7.04 1.00 -5.25
C THR A 107 5.93 1.73 -5.98
N GLY A 108 5.70 3.00 -5.65
CA GLY A 108 4.70 3.83 -6.35
C GLY A 108 3.24 3.59 -5.95
N ALA A 109 2.95 2.68 -5.00
CA ALA A 109 1.59 2.52 -4.49
C ALA A 109 1.14 3.77 -3.70
N ALA A 110 -0.15 4.10 -3.77
CA ALA A 110 -0.70 5.25 -3.03
C ALA A 110 -0.58 5.04 -1.51
N ARG A 111 -0.80 3.80 -1.08
CA ARG A 111 -0.64 3.32 0.29
C ARG A 111 -0.22 1.85 0.27
N CYS A 112 0.67 1.45 1.16
CA CYS A 112 1.09 0.06 1.31
C CYS A 112 1.02 -0.35 2.79
N ASP A 113 0.12 -1.27 3.13
CA ASP A 113 0.00 -1.85 4.46
C ASP A 113 0.44 -3.33 4.39
N VAL A 114 1.52 -3.66 5.08
CA VAL A 114 2.11 -5.01 5.11
C VAL A 114 1.95 -5.59 6.51
N SER A 115 1.38 -6.79 6.62
CA SER A 115 1.20 -7.53 7.88
C SER A 115 1.87 -8.88 7.81
N CYS A 116 3.00 -9.03 8.50
CA CYS A 116 3.81 -10.24 8.57
C CYS A 116 3.55 -10.97 9.89
N ASN A 117 2.59 -11.90 9.89
CA ASN A 117 2.10 -12.55 11.10
C ASN A 117 2.71 -13.93 11.38
N GLY A 118 3.18 -14.62 10.34
CA GLY A 118 3.83 -15.93 10.50
C GLY A 118 5.32 -15.84 10.83
N GLU A 119 5.89 -16.95 11.30
CA GLU A 119 7.34 -17.09 11.51
C GLU A 119 8.09 -16.87 10.18
N SER A 120 9.06 -15.96 10.15
CA SER A 120 9.80 -15.62 8.93
C SER A 120 8.89 -15.22 7.74
N ALA A 121 7.66 -14.76 8.02
CA ALA A 121 6.66 -14.50 6.99
C ALA A 121 7.12 -13.51 5.91
N CYS A 122 8.05 -12.61 6.23
CA CYS A 122 8.64 -11.62 5.31
C CYS A 122 10.18 -11.56 5.48
N ALA A 123 10.82 -12.73 5.65
CA ALA A 123 12.22 -12.80 6.08
C ALA A 123 13.27 -12.42 5.03
N ASP A 124 12.99 -12.53 3.72
CA ASP A 124 14.02 -12.22 2.72
C ASP A 124 14.25 -10.72 2.55
N ASP A 125 13.20 -9.97 2.17
CA ASP A 125 13.25 -8.52 1.95
C ASP A 125 11.84 -7.90 1.80
N VAL A 126 11.58 -6.81 2.54
CA VAL A 126 10.42 -5.93 2.36
C VAL A 126 10.91 -4.57 1.90
N VAL A 127 10.65 -4.22 0.63
CA VAL A 127 11.02 -2.93 0.04
C VAL A 127 9.76 -2.10 -0.13
N ALA A 128 9.65 -1.03 0.64
CA ALA A 128 8.58 -0.05 0.50
C ALA A 128 9.15 1.31 0.15
N SER A 129 8.62 1.93 -0.89
CA SER A 129 8.96 3.25 -1.41
C SER A 129 7.68 4.02 -1.79
N SER A 130 6.58 3.72 -1.11
CA SER A 130 5.25 4.31 -1.32
C SER A 130 5.08 5.60 -0.52
N ALA A 131 4.08 6.41 -0.89
CA ALA A 131 3.78 7.66 -0.20
C ALA A 131 3.49 7.46 1.30
N ASN A 132 2.70 6.43 1.61
CA ASN A 132 2.34 6.03 2.97
C ASN A 132 2.56 4.53 3.12
N THR A 133 3.49 4.15 4.00
CA THR A 133 3.77 2.74 4.27
C THR A 133 3.54 2.42 5.74
N ALA A 134 2.79 1.36 6.02
CA ALA A 134 2.69 0.75 7.34
C ALA A 134 3.15 -0.72 7.25
N ILE A 135 4.09 -1.13 8.10
CA ILE A 135 4.60 -2.50 8.14
C ILE A 135 4.42 -3.00 9.57
N ALA A 136 3.60 -4.03 9.76
CA ALA A 136 3.34 -4.65 11.05
C ALA A 136 3.91 -6.07 11.06
N CYS A 137 4.71 -6.38 12.07
CA CYS A 137 5.45 -7.62 12.20
C CYS A 137 5.17 -8.22 13.58
N SER A 138 4.60 -9.41 13.62
CA SER A 138 4.24 -10.08 14.88
C SER A 138 4.84 -11.49 15.00
N GLY A 139 5.10 -12.17 13.88
CA GLY A 139 5.75 -13.48 13.89
C GLY A 139 7.24 -13.41 14.19
N LYS A 140 7.82 -14.48 14.76
CA LYS A 140 9.26 -14.57 15.03
C LYS A 140 10.06 -14.41 13.74
N ASP A 141 11.08 -13.55 13.75
CA ASP A 141 11.91 -13.22 12.57
C ASP A 141 11.09 -12.74 11.35
N ALA A 142 9.83 -12.32 11.54
CA ALA A 142 8.93 -12.00 10.44
C ALA A 142 9.47 -10.85 9.58
N CYS A 143 10.15 -9.87 10.17
CA CYS A 143 10.65 -8.68 9.50
C CYS A 143 12.16 -8.57 9.62
N LYS A 144 12.84 -9.63 9.18
CA LYS A 144 14.30 -9.70 9.26
C LYS A 144 14.99 -8.60 8.48
N LYS A 145 14.48 -8.24 7.30
CA LYS A 145 15.00 -7.15 6.45
C LYS A 145 13.87 -6.27 5.93
N VAL A 146 13.82 -5.05 6.45
CA VAL A 146 12.83 -4.06 6.04
C VAL A 146 13.57 -2.83 5.53
N ARG A 147 13.25 -2.41 4.31
CA ARG A 147 13.74 -1.19 3.71
C ARG A 147 12.55 -0.32 3.39
N CYS A 148 12.36 0.71 4.18
CA CYS A 148 11.28 1.65 3.99
C CYS A 148 11.83 3.02 3.62
N SER A 149 11.44 3.54 2.48
CA SER A 149 11.80 4.85 1.95
C SER A 149 10.51 5.57 1.52
N GLY A 150 10.55 6.89 1.37
CA GLY A 150 9.40 7.69 0.94
C GLY A 150 9.05 8.79 1.93
N PRO A 151 7.86 9.39 1.80
CA PRO A 151 7.44 10.50 2.65
C PRO A 151 7.15 10.05 4.09
N SER A 152 6.34 9.01 4.25
CA SER A 152 5.93 8.49 5.57
C SER A 152 6.05 6.97 5.65
N CYS A 153 6.71 6.51 6.71
CA CYS A 153 6.81 5.09 7.02
C CYS A 153 6.63 4.80 8.51
N ALA A 154 5.77 3.85 8.82
CA ALA A 154 5.58 3.31 10.17
C ALA A 154 5.87 1.82 10.18
N VAL A 155 6.87 1.40 10.96
CA VAL A 155 7.19 -0.02 11.17
C VAL A 155 6.83 -0.37 12.61
N THR A 156 5.93 -1.33 12.81
CA THR A 156 5.55 -1.85 14.12
C THR A 156 6.00 -3.29 14.23
N CYS A 157 6.74 -3.59 15.27
CA CYS A 157 7.39 -4.85 15.52
C CYS A 157 7.08 -5.31 16.94
N GLN A 158 6.32 -6.40 17.08
CA GLN A 158 6.12 -7.04 18.38
C GLN A 158 7.28 -8.00 18.66
N PRO A 159 7.85 -8.06 19.88
CA PRO A 159 8.84 -9.08 20.22
C PRO A 159 8.25 -10.49 20.01
N PRO A 160 8.95 -11.44 19.34
CA PRO A 160 10.33 -11.40 18.87
C PRO A 160 10.51 -11.08 17.36
N ALA A 161 9.59 -10.37 16.73
CA ALA A 161 9.54 -10.20 15.26
C ALA A 161 10.70 -9.39 14.66
N CYS A 162 11.30 -8.48 15.43
CA CYS A 162 12.36 -7.58 14.97
C CYS A 162 13.54 -7.58 15.93
N GLU A 163 14.06 -8.76 16.27
CA GLU A 163 15.34 -8.87 16.98
C GLU A 163 16.55 -8.44 16.13
N THR A 164 16.36 -8.10 14.85
CA THR A 164 17.44 -7.74 13.93
C THR A 164 17.69 -6.23 13.82
N LYS A 165 18.96 -5.87 13.62
CA LYS A 165 19.44 -4.50 13.34
C LYS A 165 19.21 -4.05 11.89
N ASP A 166 18.43 -4.83 11.14
CA ASP A 166 18.32 -4.76 9.67
C ASP A 166 17.04 -4.04 9.20
N VAL A 167 16.30 -3.41 10.11
CA VAL A 167 15.20 -2.49 9.77
C VAL A 167 15.80 -1.14 9.42
N ARG A 168 15.84 -0.84 8.11
CA ARG A 168 16.25 0.46 7.57
C ARG A 168 15.03 1.28 7.22
N CYS A 169 14.87 2.39 7.92
CA CYS A 169 13.77 3.29 7.68
C CYS A 169 14.31 4.68 7.36
N CYS A 170 14.27 5.01 6.07
CA CYS A 170 14.84 6.19 5.44
C CYS A 170 13.77 7.14 4.90
N ALA A 171 12.54 7.02 5.41
CA ALA A 171 11.47 7.95 5.11
C ALA A 171 11.66 9.30 5.83
N GLU A 172 11.12 10.38 5.27
CA GLU A 172 11.18 11.72 5.89
C GLU A 172 10.52 11.70 7.29
N SER A 173 9.34 11.08 7.37
CA SER A 173 8.63 10.77 8.60
C SER A 173 8.67 9.26 8.85
N CYS A 174 9.78 8.80 9.42
CA CYS A 174 9.93 7.42 9.84
C CYS A 174 9.61 7.22 11.33
N THR A 175 8.78 6.22 11.63
CA THR A 175 8.61 5.69 12.99
C THR A 175 8.83 4.17 13.02
N VAL A 176 9.55 3.68 14.03
CA VAL A 176 9.73 2.26 14.33
C VAL A 176 9.22 2.04 15.75
N ASN A 177 8.20 1.21 15.96
CA ASN A 177 7.55 1.00 17.26
C ASN A 177 7.09 2.31 17.94
N GLY A 178 6.64 3.28 17.14
CA GLY A 178 6.23 4.59 17.64
C GLY A 178 7.37 5.53 18.03
N VAL A 179 8.64 5.10 17.97
CA VAL A 179 9.80 5.99 18.12
C VAL A 179 10.29 6.47 16.76
N LYS A 180 10.83 7.69 16.68
CA LYS A 180 11.40 8.20 15.42
C LYS A 180 12.55 7.28 14.97
N GLY A 181 12.45 6.74 13.76
CA GLY A 181 13.50 5.90 13.19
C GLY A 181 14.64 6.74 12.60
N GLU A 182 15.84 6.16 12.58
CA GLU A 182 17.01 6.72 11.90
C GLU A 182 17.37 5.83 10.71
N CYS A 183 17.75 6.43 9.60
CA CYS A 183 18.31 5.71 8.47
C CYS A 183 19.76 5.32 8.80
N LYS A 184 20.01 4.07 9.18
CA LYS A 184 21.35 3.52 9.46
C LYS A 184 21.64 2.31 8.57
#